data_AF-A0A8T5UJJ1-F1
#
_entry.id   AF-A0A8T5UJJ1-F1
#
_cell.length_a   1.000
_cell.length_b   1.000
_cell.length_c   1.000
_cell.angle_alpha   90.00
_cell.angle_beta   90.00
_cell.angle_gamma   90.00
#
_symmetry.space_group_name_H-M   'P 1'
#
loop_
_entity.id
_entity.type
_entity.pdbx_description
1 polymer ?
#
loop_
_entity_poly.entity_id
_entity_poly.type
_entity_poly.pdbx_seq_one_letter_code
_entity_poly.pdbx_strand_id
1 'polypeptide(L)'
;MNEDYYLYGNMKLGYGNFSIPPILIGTMFYQGQTLVERKNELQFDEVKAKKRIDTQKRLASQYKLSDLVEISATTPEAMIKY
;
A
#
# COMPACT_ATOMS: atom_id res chain seq x y z
N MET A 1 -0.99 -12.26 28.78
CA MET A 1 -2.16 -12.06 27.91
C MET A 1 -1.63 -11.98 26.50
N ASN A 2 -1.89 -12.99 25.66
CA ASN A 2 -1.55 -12.87 24.24
C ASN A 2 -2.51 -11.85 23.66
N GLU A 3 -2.00 -10.68 23.25
CA GLU A 3 -2.82 -9.75 22.48
C GLU A 3 -3.12 -10.40 21.13
N ASP A 4 -4.39 -10.41 20.71
CA ASP A 4 -4.83 -10.96 19.42
C ASP A 4 -4.46 -10.06 18.23
N TYR A 5 -3.55 -9.10 18.44
CA TYR A 5 -3.10 -8.15 17.43
C TYR A 5 -1.64 -7.72 17.65
N TYR A 6 -1.01 -7.26 16.57
CA TYR A 6 0.28 -6.58 16.57
C TYR A 6 0.09 -5.09 16.32
N LEU A 7 0.92 -4.24 16.93
CA LEU A 7 0.95 -2.81 16.60
C LEU A 7 1.91 -2.56 15.43
N TYR A 8 1.40 -1.92 14.38
CA TYR A 8 2.18 -1.42 13.26
C TYR A 8 1.99 0.09 13.17
N GLY A 9 2.98 0.84 13.65
CA GLY A 9 2.84 2.27 13.90
C GLY A 9 1.72 2.52 14.90
N ASN A 10 0.66 3.19 14.46
CA ASN A 10 -0.55 3.48 15.24
C ASN A 10 -1.74 2.54 14.92
N MET A 11 -1.53 1.47 14.14
CA MET A 11 -2.58 0.56 13.70
C MET A 11 -2.48 -0.80 14.40
N LYS A 12 -3.64 -1.43 14.62
CA LYS A 12 -3.73 -2.81 15.14
C LYS A 12 -3.89 -3.78 13.98
N LEU A 13 -2.99 -4.76 13.89
CA LEU A 13 -3.00 -5.85 12.92
C LEU A 13 -3.41 -7.15 13.63
N GLY A 14 -4.65 -7.58 13.45
CA GLY A 14 -5.18 -8.82 14.04
C GLY A 14 -5.21 -9.97 13.04
N TYR A 15 -5.33 -11.19 13.55
CA TYR A 15 -5.46 -12.39 12.72
C TYR A 15 -6.59 -13.30 13.23
N GLY A 16 -7.30 -13.95 12.31
CA GLY A 16 -8.17 -15.12 12.60
C GLY A 16 -9.53 -14.88 13.28
N ASN A 17 -9.76 -13.74 13.94
CA ASN A 17 -10.97 -13.54 14.77
C ASN A 17 -11.94 -12.42 14.31
N PHE A 18 -11.57 -11.63 13.29
CA PHE A 18 -12.38 -10.52 12.74
C PHE A 18 -12.91 -9.50 13.77
N SER A 19 -12.29 -9.41 14.95
CA SER A 19 -12.70 -8.51 16.04
C SER A 19 -12.35 -7.04 15.80
N ILE A 20 -11.47 -6.77 14.83
CA ILE A 20 -11.05 -5.43 14.43
C ILE A 20 -11.39 -5.17 12.96
N PRO A 21 -11.57 -3.90 12.53
CA PRO A 21 -11.85 -3.59 11.14
C PRO A 21 -10.76 -4.10 10.20
N PRO A 22 -11.12 -4.46 8.95
CA PRO A 22 -10.13 -4.80 7.93
C PRO A 22 -9.26 -3.59 7.60
N ILE A 23 -8.10 -3.87 7.02
CA ILE A 23 -7.15 -2.85 6.57
C ILE A 23 -7.15 -2.83 5.05
N LEU A 24 -7.22 -1.63 4.48
CA LEU A 24 -7.11 -1.43 3.05
C LEU A 24 -5.63 -1.40 2.65
N ILE A 25 -5.14 -2.47 2.03
CA ILE A 25 -3.77 -2.53 1.50
C ILE A 25 -3.84 -2.38 -0.01
N GLY A 26 -3.29 -1.29 -0.54
CA GLY A 26 -3.18 -1.08 -1.98
C GLY A 26 -1.76 -1.30 -2.47
N THR A 27 -1.62 -2.14 -3.49
CA THR A 27 -0.33 -2.44 -4.11
C THR A 27 0.02 -1.44 -5.21
N MET A 28 1.22 -0.89 -5.14
CA MET A 28 1.82 0.03 -6.11
C MET A 28 3.07 -0.57 -6.72
N PHE A 29 3.35 -0.18 -7.96
CA PHE A 29 4.54 -0.54 -8.74
C PHE A 29 4.74 -2.05 -9.03
N TYR A 30 3.65 -2.84 -8.95
CA TYR A 30 3.70 -4.26 -9.31
C TYR A 30 4.08 -4.47 -10.78
N GLN A 31 4.63 -5.64 -11.09
CA GLN A 31 5.10 -5.97 -12.43
C GLN A 31 4.00 -5.81 -13.48
N GLY A 32 4.30 -5.07 -14.54
CA GLY A 32 3.34 -4.80 -15.63
C GLY A 32 2.33 -3.68 -15.34
N GLN A 33 2.44 -2.98 -14.20
CA GLN A 33 1.61 -1.82 -13.95
C GLN A 33 1.90 -0.69 -14.95
N THR A 34 0.84 -0.15 -15.55
CA THR A 34 0.92 0.83 -16.65
C THR A 34 1.48 2.19 -16.27
N LEU A 35 1.77 2.44 -14.99
CA LEU A 35 2.38 3.68 -14.54
C LEU A 35 3.91 3.63 -14.50
N VAL A 36 4.51 2.44 -14.57
CA VAL A 36 5.96 2.24 -14.67
C VAL A 36 6.35 2.05 -16.13
N GLU A 37 7.43 2.69 -16.56
CA GLU A 37 7.93 2.59 -17.92
C GLU A 37 8.48 1.18 -18.20
N ARG A 38 7.99 0.54 -19.26
CA ARG A 38 8.30 -0.87 -19.58
C ARG A 38 9.79 -1.15 -19.81
N LYS A 39 10.53 -0.14 -20.25
CA LYS A 39 11.97 -0.26 -20.58
C LYS A 39 12.87 0.32 -19.49
N ASN A 40 12.29 0.99 -18.48
CA ASN A 40 13.05 1.63 -17.43
C ASN A 40 12.21 1.67 -16.15
N GLU A 41 12.44 0.70 -15.27
CA GLU A 41 11.70 0.57 -14.01
C GLU A 41 11.94 1.72 -13.04
N LEU A 42 12.99 2.53 -13.24
CA LEU A 42 13.25 3.73 -12.43
C LEU A 42 12.39 4.94 -12.84
N GLN A 43 11.67 4.84 -13.96
CA GLN A 43 10.79 5.88 -14.46
C GLN A 43 9.34 5.46 -14.32
N PHE A 44 8.56 6.34 -13.68
CA PHE A 44 7.12 6.16 -13.52
C PHE A 44 6.41 7.51 -13.56
N ASP A 45 5.11 7.46 -13.83
CA ASP A 45 4.25 8.64 -13.81
C ASP A 45 3.89 9.02 -12.36
N GLU A 46 4.69 9.93 -11.79
CA GLU A 46 4.51 10.43 -10.42
C GLU A 46 3.12 11.02 -10.17
N VAL A 47 2.55 11.70 -11.16
CA VAL A 47 1.21 12.32 -11.05
C VAL A 47 0.14 11.25 -10.93
N LYS A 48 0.20 10.20 -11.77
CA LYS A 48 -0.71 9.05 -11.67
C LYS A 48 -0.49 8.27 -10.37
N ALA A 49 0.76 8.09 -9.94
CA ALA A 49 1.07 7.39 -8.69
C ALA A 49 0.47 8.12 -7.49
N LYS A 50 0.72 9.44 -7.38
CA LYS A 50 0.15 10.29 -6.34
C LYS A 50 -1.37 10.25 -6.36
N LYS A 51 -2.00 10.38 -7.53
CA LYS A 51 -3.47 10.32 -7.65
C LYS A 51 -4.05 9.01 -7.14
N ARG A 52 -3.38 7.87 -7.37
CA ARG A 52 -3.81 6.55 -6.87
C ARG A 52 -3.72 6.49 -5.34
N ILE A 53 -2.58 6.91 -4.76
CA ILE A 53 -2.38 6.95 -3.31
C ILE A 53 -3.40 7.89 -2.65
N ASP A 54 -3.60 9.09 -3.18
CA ASP A 54 -4.58 10.04 -2.65
C ASP A 54 -6.01 9.48 -2.70
N THR A 55 -6.34 8.76 -3.78
CA THR A 55 -7.65 8.13 -3.92
C THR A 55 -7.86 7.03 -2.88
N GLN A 56 -6.85 6.19 -2.64
CA GLN A 56 -6.90 5.18 -1.57
C GLN A 56 -7.13 5.83 -0.21
N LYS A 57 -6.32 6.83 0.15
CA LYS A 57 -6.44 7.54 1.44
C LYS A 57 -7.82 8.16 1.62
N ARG A 58 -8.36 8.76 0.56
CA ARG A 58 -9.72 9.32 0.58
C ARG A 58 -10.77 8.23 0.83
N LEU A 59 -10.67 7.08 0.17
CA LEU A 59 -11.60 5.97 0.35
C LEU A 59 -11.47 5.34 1.75
N ALA A 60 -10.25 5.14 2.25
CA ALA A 60 -10.00 4.65 3.60
C ALA A 60 -10.65 5.56 4.65
N SER A 61 -10.45 6.88 4.52
CA SER A 61 -11.10 7.87 5.38
C SER A 61 -12.63 7.81 5.27
N GLN A 62 -13.17 7.74 4.06
CA GLN A 62 -14.62 7.65 3.82
C GLN A 62 -15.25 6.43 4.52
N TYR A 63 -14.58 5.28 4.49
CA TYR A 63 -15.07 4.03 5.09
C TYR A 63 -14.56 3.79 6.52
N LYS A 64 -13.83 4.75 7.11
CA LYS A 64 -13.23 4.65 8.45
C LYS A 64 -12.34 3.41 8.60
N LEU A 65 -11.59 3.08 7.55
CA LEU A 65 -10.62 2.00 7.53
C LEU A 65 -9.21 2.56 7.68
N SER A 66 -8.34 1.79 8.33
CA SER A 66 -6.90 1.98 8.24
C SER A 66 -6.41 1.61 6.85
N ASP A 67 -5.36 2.28 6.36
CA ASP A 67 -4.77 1.97 5.06
C ASP A 67 -3.24 1.84 5.08
N LEU A 68 -2.75 1.02 4.16
CA LEU A 68 -1.34 0.78 3.88
C LEU A 68 -1.11 0.81 2.37
N VAL A 69 0.07 1.27 1.98
CA VAL A 69 0.55 1.13 0.60
C VAL A 69 1.63 0.06 0.60
N GLU A 70 1.39 -1.00 -0.16
CA GLU A 70 2.40 -2.02 -0.45
C GLU A 70 3.19 -1.58 -1.68
N ILE A 71 4.50 -1.49 -1.54
CA ILE A 71 5.41 -1.19 -2.64
C ILE A 71 5.99 -2.49 -3.17
N SER A 72 5.78 -2.76 -4.45
CA SER A 72 6.43 -3.85 -5.17
C SER A 72 7.49 -3.29 -6.10
N ALA A 73 8.57 -4.05 -6.32
CA ALA A 73 9.56 -3.71 -7.33
C ALA A 73 10.20 -5.00 -7.86
N THR A 74 10.64 -4.94 -9.11
CA THR A 74 11.32 -6.04 -9.81
C THR A 74 12.84 -5.99 -9.64
N THR A 75 13.38 -4.86 -9.19
CA THR A 75 14.80 -4.65 -8.90
C THR A 75 15.01 -3.90 -7.56
N PRO A 76 16.12 -4.14 -6.85
CA PRO A 76 16.44 -3.40 -5.62
C PRO A 76 16.54 -1.88 -5.84
N GLU A 77 17.07 -1.44 -6.97
CA GLU A 77 17.21 -0.01 -7.30
C GLU A 77 15.85 0.66 -7.46
N ALA A 78 14.90 -0.02 -8.09
CA ALA A 78 13.52 0.47 -8.21
C ALA A 78 12.83 0.51 -6.85
N MET A 79 13.03 -0.48 -5.97
CA MET A 79 12.48 -0.48 -4.61
C MET A 79 12.92 0.73 -3.78
N ILE A 80 14.19 1.15 -3.93
CA ILE A 80 14.72 2.33 -3.23
C ILE A 80 14.13 3.63 -3.82
N LYS A 81 13.82 3.64 -5.11
CA LYS A 81 13.32 4.81 -5.84
C LYS A 81 11.84 5.09 -5.61
N TYR A 82 11.02 4.04 -5.48
CA TYR A 82 9.58 4.11 -5.26
C TYR A 82 9.21 4.60 -3.86
#